data_AF-A0A4S0QK16-F1
#
_entry.id   AF-A0A4S0QK16-F1
#
_cell.length_a   1.000
_cell.length_b   1.000
_cell.length_c   1.000
_cell.angle_alpha   90.00
_cell.angle_beta   90.00
_cell.angle_gamma   90.00
#
_symmetry.space_group_name_H-M   'P 1'
#
loop_
_entity.id
_entity.type
_entity.pdbx_description
1 polymer ?
#
loop_
_entity_poly.entity_id
_entity_poly.type
_entity_poly.pdbx_seq_one_letter_code
_entity_poly.pdbx_strand_id
1 'polypeptide(L)'
;SVKGSRSTKCINRQALLDKSTLQRALVSQTIFIAGSAITARHESLLAIGGYDSDIARMQDRELLLRFARRGGALLTEEIDWKKYNSENSISGRRDGYVEAYANL
;
A
#
# COMPACT_ATOMS: atom_id res chain seq x y z
N SER A 1 -7.72 -28.10 8.79
CA SER A 1 -7.82 -26.75 9.37
C SER A 1 -6.57 -26.46 10.18
N VAL A 2 -5.53 -25.98 9.51
CA VAL A 2 -4.28 -25.57 10.19
C VAL A 2 -4.38 -24.05 10.27
N LYS A 3 -4.82 -23.53 11.42
CA LYS A 3 -4.68 -22.10 11.75
C LYS A 3 -3.18 -21.82 11.74
N GLY A 4 -2.66 -21.35 10.61
CA GLY A 4 -1.29 -20.90 10.48
C GLY A 4 -1.08 -19.75 11.45
N SER A 5 -0.42 -20.04 12.57
CA SER A 5 -0.07 -19.13 13.66
C SER A 5 0.95 -18.04 13.26
N ARG A 6 1.16 -17.80 11.97
CA ARG A 6 2.00 -16.71 11.46
C ARG A 6 1.22 -15.40 11.47
N SER A 7 1.26 -14.73 12.61
CA SER A 7 0.98 -13.31 12.69
C SER A 7 2.22 -12.55 12.21
N THR A 8 2.20 -12.05 10.97
CA THR A 8 3.18 -11.05 10.55
C THR A 8 2.70 -9.70 11.08
N LYS A 9 3.50 -9.07 11.94
CA LYS A 9 3.24 -7.69 12.37
C LYS A 9 3.51 -6.75 11.19
N CYS A 10 2.50 -6.51 10.37
CA CYS A 10 2.54 -5.56 9.26
C CYS A 10 2.34 -4.12 9.78
N ILE A 11 3.32 -3.59 10.52
CA ILE A 11 3.26 -2.26 11.11
C ILE A 11 4.38 -1.41 10.51
N ASN A 12 4.04 -0.23 10.00
CA ASN A 12 5.03 0.75 9.56
C ASN A 12 5.60 1.49 10.78
N ARG A 13 6.90 1.73 10.79
CA ARG A 13 7.52 2.57 11.82
C ARG A 13 7.10 4.03 11.64
N GLN A 14 6.85 4.74 12.74
CA GLN A 14 6.58 6.18 12.72
C GLN A 14 7.66 6.93 11.94
N ALA A 15 7.28 7.63 10.86
CA ALA A 15 8.20 8.40 10.03
C ALA A 15 7.48 9.43 9.17
N LEU A 16 8.06 10.62 9.02
CA LEU A 16 7.68 11.57 7.99
C LEU A 16 8.57 11.38 6.76
N LEU A 17 7.99 10.99 5.64
CA LEU A 17 8.69 10.76 4.39
C LEU A 17 8.49 11.95 3.45
N ASP A 18 9.57 12.52 2.94
CA ASP A 18 9.50 13.44 1.80
C ASP A 18 9.08 12.70 0.50
N LYS A 19 8.82 13.46 -0.56
CA LYS A 19 8.41 12.94 -1.89
C LYS A 19 9.34 11.84 -2.41
N SER A 20 10.65 12.10 -2.38
CA SER A 20 11.67 11.21 -2.93
C SER A 20 11.80 9.94 -2.09
N THR A 21 11.72 10.08 -0.77
CA THR A 21 11.84 8.96 0.17
C THR A 21 10.59 8.09 0.13
N LEU A 22 9.40 8.68 0.03
CA LEU A 22 8.15 7.96 -0.18
C LEU A 22 8.17 7.17 -1.49
N GLN A 23 8.56 7.82 -2.60
CA GLN A 23 8.66 7.14 -3.90
C GLN A 23 9.63 5.96 -3.85
N ARG A 24 10.83 6.14 -3.27
CA ARG A 24 11.78 5.04 -3.08
C ARG A 24 11.16 3.90 -2.27
N ALA A 25 10.54 4.21 -1.13
CA ALA A 25 9.93 3.20 -0.26
C ALA A 25 8.79 2.42 -0.94
N LEU A 26 8.01 3.10 -1.80
CA LEU A 26 6.98 2.48 -2.62
C LEU A 26 7.56 1.58 -3.71
N VAL A 27 8.61 2.01 -4.42
CA VAL A 27 9.23 1.16 -5.45
C VAL A 27 9.92 -0.05 -4.83
N SER A 28 10.67 0.15 -3.74
CA SER A 28 11.41 -0.90 -3.04
C SER A 28 10.56 -1.80 -2.13
N GLN A 29 9.26 -1.54 -2.02
CA GLN A 29 8.32 -2.28 -1.15
C GLN A 29 8.75 -2.34 0.33
N THR A 30 9.34 -1.26 0.86
CA THR A 30 9.83 -1.23 2.24
C THR A 30 8.81 -0.71 3.25
N ILE A 31 7.62 -0.34 2.79
CA ILE A 31 6.47 0.01 3.63
C ILE A 31 5.33 -0.99 3.42
N PHE A 32 4.65 -1.34 4.50
CA PHE A 32 3.43 -2.14 4.47
C PHE A 32 2.29 -1.27 3.96
N ILE A 33 1.73 -1.65 2.81
CA ILE A 33 0.51 -1.04 2.26
C ILE A 33 -0.67 -1.95 2.57
N ALA A 34 -0.51 -3.24 2.24
CA ALA A 34 -1.51 -4.26 2.53
C ALA A 34 -1.63 -4.47 4.06
N GLY A 35 -2.67 -3.89 4.66
CA GLY A 35 -2.88 -3.90 6.11
C GLY A 35 -2.74 -2.54 6.79
N SER A 36 -2.44 -1.48 6.04
CA SER A 36 -2.45 -0.10 6.55
C SER A 36 -3.71 0.63 6.10
N ALA A 37 -4.25 1.47 6.98
CA ALA A 37 -5.21 2.47 6.55
C ALA A 37 -4.48 3.58 5.79
N ILE A 38 -5.07 4.04 4.69
CA ILE A 38 -4.53 5.13 3.88
C ILE A 38 -5.53 6.26 3.93
N THR A 39 -5.09 7.42 4.43
CA THR A 39 -5.88 8.63 4.47
C THR A 39 -5.24 9.69 3.58
N ALA A 40 -6.06 10.40 2.81
CA ALA A 40 -5.63 11.46 1.92
C ALA A 40 -6.67 12.58 1.91
N ARG A 41 -6.22 13.81 1.65
CA ARG A 41 -7.13 14.94 1.40
C ARG A 41 -7.92 14.67 0.11
N HIS A 42 -9.23 14.85 0.17
CA HIS A 42 -10.14 14.61 -0.96
C HIS A 42 -9.71 15.37 -2.23
N GLU A 43 -9.41 16.67 -2.11
CA GLU A 43 -8.92 17.49 -3.22
C GLU A 43 -7.62 16.95 -3.83
N SER A 44 -6.73 16.37 -3.02
CA SER A 44 -5.46 15.84 -3.48
C SER A 44 -5.64 14.51 -4.22
N LEU A 45 -6.62 13.70 -3.79
CA LEU A 45 -7.02 12.47 -4.48
C LEU A 45 -7.62 12.79 -5.85
N LEU A 46 -8.52 13.77 -5.93
CA LEU A 46 -9.09 14.21 -7.20
C LEU A 46 -8.02 14.80 -8.13
N ALA A 47 -7.06 15.57 -7.59
CA ALA A 47 -5.99 16.18 -8.37
C ALA A 47 -5.00 15.18 -8.99
N ILE A 48 -4.98 13.92 -8.51
CA ILE A 48 -4.22 12.84 -9.16
C ILE A 48 -5.09 11.95 -10.05
N GLY A 49 -6.41 12.14 -10.07
CA GLY A 49 -7.35 11.37 -10.89
C GLY A 49 -8.02 10.18 -10.19
N GLY A 50 -7.87 10.03 -8.87
CA GLY A 50 -8.48 8.91 -8.13
C GLY A 50 -7.84 7.55 -8.46
N TYR A 51 -8.51 6.46 -8.07
CA TYR A 51 -8.04 5.09 -8.38
C TYR A 51 -8.14 4.79 -9.87
N ASP A 52 -7.15 4.07 -10.39
CA ASP A 52 -7.20 3.50 -11.73
C ASP A 52 -7.85 2.11 -11.68
N SER A 53 -8.99 1.95 -12.37
CA SER A 53 -9.75 0.69 -12.41
C SER A 53 -9.09 -0.39 -13.27
N ASP A 54 -8.22 -0.01 -14.19
CA ASP A 54 -7.60 -0.92 -15.15
C ASP A 54 -6.38 -1.62 -14.53
N ILE A 55 -5.88 -1.09 -13.41
CA ILE A 55 -4.83 -1.72 -12.60
C ILE A 55 -5.44 -2.87 -11.80
N ALA A 56 -5.25 -4.10 -12.27
CA ALA A 56 -5.79 -5.30 -11.63
C ALA A 56 -5.10 -5.69 -10.30
N ARG A 57 -3.88 -5.23 -10.06
CA ARG A 57 -3.06 -5.55 -8.87
C ARG A 57 -2.22 -4.34 -8.48
N MET A 58 -2.03 -4.14 -7.17
CA MET A 58 -1.26 -3.04 -6.60
C MET A 58 -1.87 -1.64 -6.82
N GLN A 59 -3.20 -1.54 -6.92
CA GLN A 59 -3.95 -0.28 -7.05
C GLN A 59 -3.51 0.77 -6.04
N ASP A 60 -3.44 0.41 -4.76
CA ASP A 60 -2.98 1.31 -3.69
C ASP A 60 -1.55 1.81 -3.94
N ARG A 61 -0.65 0.95 -4.43
CA ARG A 61 0.75 1.33 -4.69
C ARG A 61 0.85 2.29 -5.86
N GLU A 62 0.14 2.01 -6.95
CA GLU A 62 0.05 2.88 -8.11
C GLU A 62 -0.46 4.27 -7.71
N LEU A 63 -1.57 4.31 -6.96
CA LEU A 63 -2.15 5.55 -6.45
C LEU A 63 -1.16 6.33 -5.59
N LEU A 64 -0.47 5.64 -4.67
CA LEU A 64 0.52 6.25 -3.79
C LEU A 64 1.76 6.76 -4.55
N LEU A 65 2.15 6.13 -5.67
CA LEU A 65 3.23 6.62 -6.53
C LEU A 65 2.83 7.94 -7.21
N ARG A 66 1.58 8.08 -7.66
CA ARG A 66 1.06 9.37 -8.15
C ARG A 66 1.01 10.43 -7.06
N PHE A 67 0.64 10.07 -5.83
CA PHE A 67 0.74 10.99 -4.68
C PHE A 67 2.18 11.43 -4.40
N ALA A 68 3.15 10.50 -4.45
CA ALA A 68 4.56 10.78 -4.17
C ALA A 68 5.17 11.83 -5.12
N ARG A 69 4.65 11.95 -6.35
CA ARG A 69 5.02 13.04 -7.29
C ARG A 69 4.63 14.43 -6.77
N ARG A 70 3.58 14.53 -5.96
CA ARG A 70 3.01 15.79 -5.46
C ARG A 70 3.40 16.10 -4.01
N GLY A 71 3.57 15.10 -3.16
CA GLY A 71 3.75 15.26 -1.72
C GLY A 71 4.44 14.07 -1.04
N GLY A 72 4.83 14.28 0.21
CA GLY A 72 5.30 13.23 1.10
C GLY A 72 4.16 12.53 1.83
N ALA A 73 4.48 11.68 2.81
CA ALA A 73 3.49 11.02 3.66
C ALA A 73 4.00 10.87 5.10
N LEU A 74 3.06 10.88 6.05
CA LEU A 74 3.31 10.46 7.42
C LEU A 74 2.93 8.99 7.55
N LEU A 75 3.87 8.17 8.03
CA LEU A 75 3.62 6.81 8.45
C LEU A 75 3.35 6.79 9.95
N THR A 76 2.34 6.03 10.35
CA THR A 76 2.00 5.79 11.76
C THR A 76 2.16 4.33 12.13
N GLU A 77 2.64 4.11 13.36
CA GLU A 77 2.67 2.78 14.01
C GLU A 77 1.42 2.51 14.85
N GLU A 78 0.54 3.50 14.99
CA GLU A 78 -0.74 3.37 15.67
C GLU A 78 -1.65 2.38 14.94
N ILE A 79 -2.17 1.41 15.67
CA ILE A 79 -3.04 0.37 15.13
C ILE A 79 -4.48 0.83 15.27
N ASP A 80 -5.08 1.20 14.14
CA ASP A 80 -6.48 1.59 14.01
C ASP A 80 -7.40 0.43 13.57
N TRP A 81 -6.85 -0.61 12.94
CA TRP A 81 -7.60 -1.82 12.58
C TRP A 81 -6.75 -3.10 12.57
N LYS A 82 -7.41 -4.26 12.51
CA LYS A 82 -6.76 -5.58 12.40
C LYS A 82 -7.33 -6.36 11.20
N LYS A 83 -6.46 -6.74 10.27
CA LYS A 83 -6.80 -7.63 9.15
C LYS A 83 -6.75 -9.09 9.58
N TYR A 84 -7.85 -9.82 9.39
CA TYR A 84 -7.85 -11.28 9.51
C TYR A 84 -7.83 -11.89 8.11
N ASN A 85 -6.89 -12.81 7.87
CA ASN A 85 -6.83 -13.55 6.61
C ASN A 85 -7.74 -14.78 6.68
N SER A 86 -8.50 -15.02 5.62
CA SER A 86 -9.23 -16.28 5.39
C SER A 86 -8.47 -17.14 4.37
N GLU A 87 -8.74 -18.45 4.33
CA GLU A 87 -8.14 -19.37 3.36
C GLU A 87 -8.44 -18.97 1.90
N ASN A 88 -9.56 -18.29 1.67
CA ASN A 88 -9.97 -17.78 0.35
C ASN A 88 -9.38 -16.39 0.04
N SER A 89 -8.41 -15.90 0.81
CA SER A 89 -7.83 -14.57 0.62
C SER A 89 -7.01 -14.49 -0.68
N ILE A 90 -7.46 -13.65 -1.61
CA ILE A 90 -6.75 -13.34 -2.87
C ILE A 90 -5.41 -12.61 -2.64
N SER A 91 -5.21 -12.06 -1.44
CA SER A 91 -4.02 -11.27 -1.10
C SER A 91 -2.78 -12.12 -0.75
N GLY A 92 -2.94 -13.44 -0.58
CA GLY A 92 -1.82 -14.37 -0.35
C GLY A 92 -1.12 -14.88 -1.61
N ARG A 93 -1.72 -14.70 -2.80
CA ARG A 93 -1.15 -15.12 -4.09
C ARG A 93 -0.25 -14.03 -4.65
N ARG A 94 1.04 -14.36 -4.86
CA ARG A 94 2.06 -13.45 -5.42
C ARG A 94 2.11 -13.46 -6.95
N ASP A 95 1.40 -14.38 -7.59
CA ASP A 95 1.29 -14.45 -9.05
C ASP A 95 0.73 -13.13 -9.61
N GLY A 96 1.33 -12.63 -10.69
CA GLY A 96 0.93 -11.37 -11.33
C GLY A 96 1.61 -10.11 -10.79
N TYR A 97 2.49 -10.19 -9.78
CA TYR A 97 3.19 -9.01 -9.25
C TYR A 97 4.18 -8.42 -10.25
N VAL A 98 4.92 -9.25 -10.99
CA VAL A 98 5.92 -8.81 -11.97
C VAL A 98 5.23 -8.11 -13.14
N GLU A 99 4.15 -8.71 -13.65
CA GLU A 99 3.32 -8.14 -14.71
C GLU A 99 2.67 -6.83 -14.26
N ALA A 100 2.19 -6.77 -13.01
CA ALA A 100 1.63 -5.55 -12.47
C ALA A 100 2.68 -4.43 -12.32
N TYR A 101 3.93 -4.77 -12.00
CA TYR A 101 5.04 -3.79 -11.99
C TYR A 101 5.33 -3.19 -13.37
N ALA A 102 5.10 -3.95 -14.45
CA ALA A 102 5.25 -3.44 -15.81
C ALA A 102 4.13 -2.43 -16.20
N ASN A 103 3.03 -2.43 -15.46
CA ASN A 103 1.88 -1.55 -15.67
C ASN A 103 1.86 -0.32 -14.72
N LEU A 104 2.84 -0.18 -13.82
CA LEU A 104 3.02 0.98 -12.92
C LEU A 104 3.82 2.10 -13.60
#